data_AF-A0A8J7ISD9-F1
#
_entry.id   AF-A0A8J7ISD9-F1
#
_cell.length_a   1.000
_cell.length_b   1.000
_cell.length_c   1.000
_cell.angle_alpha   90.00
_cell.angle_beta   90.00
_cell.angle_gamma   90.00
#
_symmetry.space_group_name_H-M   'P 1'
#
loop_
_entity.id
_entity.type
_entity.pdbx_description
1 polymer ?
#
loop_
_entity_poly.entity_id
_entity_poly.type
_entity_poly.pdbx_seq_one_letter_code
_entity_poly.pdbx_strand_id
1 'polypeptide(L)'
;MSSVIETLGCPCGAPLFFATPKNMRLKNTVPLHSDETTASFASRLAFANGVPTVADLLLDAEVTMPQFLKGERRAFEALEELSGVATDDLMQQAFILVAPHVYEIFGHRIGQQHLLRGESRICPACFRQDTRSQVTSDAMILS
;
A
#
# COMPACT_ATOMS: atom_id res chain seq x y z
N MET A 1 -11.87 -42.69 33.11
CA MET A 1 -10.85 -42.58 32.03
C MET A 1 -11.62 -42.71 30.73
N SER A 2 -11.73 -41.75 29.82
CA SER A 2 -11.02 -40.49 29.61
C SER A 2 -11.98 -39.50 28.96
N SER A 3 -11.74 -38.20 29.20
CA SER A 3 -12.40 -37.08 28.54
C SER A 3 -12.12 -37.07 27.05
N VAL A 4 -13.12 -36.74 26.23
CA VAL A 4 -12.87 -36.20 24.88
C VAL A 4 -13.69 -34.93 24.73
N ILE A 5 -12.95 -33.86 24.45
CA ILE A 5 -13.38 -32.48 24.33
C ILE A 5 -14.33 -32.34 23.13
N GLU A 6 -15.46 -31.70 23.37
CA GLU A 6 -16.50 -31.37 22.41
C GLU A 6 -15.98 -30.31 21.43
N THR A 7 -15.55 -30.74 20.24
CA THR A 7 -15.32 -29.84 19.11
C THR A 7 -16.66 -29.42 18.52
N LEU A 8 -17.09 -28.20 18.82
CA LEU A 8 -18.16 -27.49 18.10
C LEU A 8 -17.73 -27.28 16.63
N GLY A 9 -18.01 -28.28 15.80
CA GLY A 9 -17.88 -28.19 14.34
C GLY A 9 -19.08 -27.48 13.73
N CYS A 10 -18.82 -26.50 12.86
CA CYS A 10 -19.85 -25.84 12.07
C CYS A 10 -20.55 -26.88 11.14
N PRO A 11 -21.89 -26.96 11.12
CA PRO A 11 -22.61 -28.09 10.52
C PRO A 11 -22.68 -28.09 8.98
N CYS A 12 -21.99 -27.21 8.27
CA CYS A 12 -22.23 -27.00 6.83
C CYS A 12 -21.18 -27.57 5.86
N GLY A 13 -20.06 -28.14 6.32
CA GLY A 13 -19.14 -28.89 5.45
C GLY A 13 -18.57 -28.12 4.23
N ALA A 14 -18.56 -26.79 4.27
CA ALA A 14 -18.00 -25.98 3.19
C ALA A 14 -16.46 -25.86 3.35
N PRO A 15 -15.67 -25.91 2.26
CA PRO A 15 -14.27 -25.52 2.33
C PRO A 15 -14.19 -24.06 2.82
N LEU A 16 -13.16 -23.74 3.61
CA LEU A 16 -12.85 -22.37 4.05
C LEU A 16 -12.41 -21.50 2.86
N PHE A 17 -13.28 -21.32 1.88
CA PHE A 17 -13.28 -20.13 1.04
C PHE A 17 -13.91 -19.05 1.91
N PHE A 18 -13.07 -18.22 2.54
CA PHE A 18 -13.52 -16.94 3.06
C PHE A 18 -14.15 -16.19 1.87
N ALA A 19 -15.47 -16.14 1.81
CA ALA A 19 -16.15 -15.18 0.98
C ALA A 19 -15.76 -13.81 1.52
N THR A 20 -14.93 -13.08 0.79
CA THR A 20 -14.51 -11.73 1.14
C THR A 20 -15.77 -10.87 1.32
N PRO A 21 -15.97 -10.26 2.50
CA PRO A 21 -17.09 -9.35 2.68
C PRO A 21 -16.91 -8.16 1.73
N LYS A 22 -17.96 -7.92 0.95
CA LYS A 22 -18.16 -6.76 0.08
C LYS A 22 -17.97 -5.47 0.90
N ASN A 23 -16.98 -4.65 0.52
CA ASN A 23 -16.58 -3.35 1.09
C ASN A 23 -15.73 -3.38 2.38
N MET A 24 -14.43 -3.63 2.25
CA MET A 24 -13.43 -3.52 3.32
C MET A 24 -12.84 -2.10 3.45
N ARG A 25 -13.68 -1.06 3.50
CA ARG A 25 -13.15 0.31 3.63
C ARG A 25 -12.60 0.56 5.03
N LEU A 26 -11.35 0.99 5.12
CA LEU A 26 -10.69 1.34 6.37
C LEU A 26 -11.35 2.56 7.02
N LYS A 27 -11.35 2.59 8.36
CA LYS A 27 -11.91 3.72 9.11
C LYS A 27 -11.08 5.00 8.93
N ASN A 28 -9.76 4.87 8.96
CA ASN A 28 -8.84 5.98 8.74
C ASN A 28 -8.42 5.97 7.27
N THR A 29 -9.00 6.89 6.50
CA THR A 29 -8.60 7.11 5.11
C THR A 29 -7.80 8.42 5.00
N VAL A 30 -6.91 8.47 4.02
CA VAL A 30 -6.12 9.66 3.69
C VAL A 30 -6.43 10.06 2.24
N PRO A 31 -6.38 11.36 1.89
CA PRO A 31 -6.61 11.79 0.51
C PRO A 31 -5.44 11.39 -0.38
N LEU A 32 -5.72 11.01 -1.63
CA LEU A 32 -4.71 10.92 -2.69
C LEU A 32 -4.35 12.33 -3.16
N HIS A 33 -3.09 12.73 -3.05
CA HIS A 33 -2.59 14.01 -3.55
C HIS A 33 -2.29 13.93 -5.04
N SER A 34 -2.37 15.05 -5.77
CA SER A 34 -2.18 15.05 -7.22
C SER A 34 -0.72 14.84 -7.67
N ASP A 35 0.22 15.06 -6.76
CA ASP A 35 1.67 15.06 -6.99
C ASP A 35 2.39 13.94 -6.22
N GLU A 36 1.66 13.04 -5.58
CA GLU A 36 2.24 11.89 -4.88
C GLU A 36 2.16 10.61 -5.71
N THR A 37 3.05 9.67 -5.43
CA THR A 37 2.95 8.34 -6.05
C THR A 37 1.99 7.46 -5.26
N THR A 38 1.40 6.47 -5.92
CA THR A 38 0.53 5.48 -5.26
C THR A 38 1.25 4.70 -4.16
N ALA A 39 2.57 4.50 -4.29
CA ALA A 39 3.38 3.88 -3.24
C ALA A 39 3.50 4.77 -1.99
N SER A 40 3.64 6.09 -2.18
CA SER A 40 3.65 7.06 -1.08
C SER A 40 2.28 7.13 -0.41
N PHE A 41 1.20 7.18 -1.19
CA PHE A 41 -0.17 7.09 -0.70
C PHE A 41 -0.40 5.84 0.15
N ALA A 42 -0.06 4.65 -0.36
CA ALA A 42 -0.24 3.39 0.36
C ALA A 42 0.55 3.37 1.68
N SER A 43 1.73 3.99 1.72
CA SER A 43 2.52 4.15 2.95
C SER A 43 1.82 5.03 3.97
N ARG A 44 1.24 6.16 3.56
CA ARG A 44 0.46 7.04 4.45
C ARG A 44 -0.82 6.35 4.95
N LEU A 45 -1.48 5.59 4.08
CA LEU A 45 -2.67 4.82 4.44
C LEU A 45 -2.33 3.73 5.47
N ALA A 46 -1.24 2.98 5.27
CA ALA A 46 -0.75 1.99 6.23
C ALA A 46 -0.47 2.65 7.59
N PHE A 47 0.28 3.75 7.58
CA PHE A 47 0.63 4.51 8.79
C PHE A 47 -0.62 5.01 9.55
N ALA A 48 -1.59 5.57 8.84
CA ALA A 48 -2.85 6.05 9.43
C ALA A 48 -3.68 4.94 10.10
N ASN A 49 -3.44 3.67 9.74
CA ASN A 49 -4.11 2.51 10.30
C ASN A 49 -3.20 1.68 11.23
N GLY A 50 -2.00 2.18 11.56
CA GLY A 50 -1.06 1.49 12.45
C GLY A 50 -0.41 0.24 11.85
N VAL A 51 -0.45 0.08 10.52
CA VAL A 51 0.16 -1.04 9.82
C VAL A 51 1.64 -0.71 9.56
N PRO A 52 2.60 -1.57 9.97
CA PRO A 52 4.03 -1.22 9.93
C PRO A 52 4.58 -1.00 8.53
N THR A 53 4.10 -1.76 7.54
CA THR A 53 4.61 -1.67 6.16
C THR A 53 3.48 -1.71 5.13
N VAL A 54 3.76 -1.19 3.93
CA VAL A 54 2.85 -1.32 2.78
C VAL A 54 2.66 -2.80 2.41
N ALA A 55 3.68 -3.64 2.59
CA ALA A 55 3.57 -5.06 2.31
C ALA A 55 2.55 -5.75 3.22
N ASP A 56 2.56 -5.43 4.51
CA ASP A 56 1.59 -5.97 5.47
C ASP A 56 0.16 -5.50 5.13
N LEU A 57 -0.01 -4.21 4.80
CA LEU A 57 -1.30 -3.66 4.39
C LEU A 57 -1.87 -4.38 3.16
N LEU A 58 -1.03 -4.61 2.15
CA LEU A 58 -1.43 -5.30 0.93
C LEU A 58 -1.77 -6.77 1.20
N LEU A 59 -0.98 -7.44 2.04
CA LEU A 59 -1.20 -8.83 2.41
C LEU A 59 -2.53 -9.02 3.16
N ASP A 60 -2.90 -8.10 4.04
CA ASP A 60 -4.21 -8.09 4.72
C ASP A 60 -5.38 -7.95 3.72
N ALA A 61 -5.12 -7.36 2.54
CA ALA A 61 -6.06 -7.27 1.42
C ALA A 61 -5.86 -8.36 0.35
N GLU A 62 -5.18 -9.45 0.70
CA GLU A 62 -4.95 -10.62 -0.15
C GLU A 62 -4.22 -10.31 -1.49
N VAL A 63 -3.41 -9.25 -1.50
CA VAL A 63 -2.56 -8.88 -2.62
C VAL A 63 -1.11 -8.74 -2.17
N THR A 64 -0.17 -8.96 -3.08
CA THR A 64 1.26 -8.99 -2.70
C THR A 64 2.01 -7.78 -3.24
N MET A 65 3.09 -7.37 -2.57
CA MET A 65 3.97 -6.31 -3.05
C MET A 65 4.47 -6.52 -4.49
N PRO A 66 4.87 -7.74 -4.91
CA PRO A 66 5.24 -7.98 -6.31
C PRO A 66 4.12 -7.67 -7.30
N GLN A 67 2.85 -7.96 -6.98
CA GLN A 67 1.72 -7.65 -7.85
C GLN A 67 1.49 -6.13 -7.94
N PHE A 68 1.58 -5.45 -6.81
CA PHE A 68 1.52 -3.99 -6.74
C PHE A 68 2.64 -3.33 -7.56
N LEU A 69 3.90 -3.77 -7.39
CA LEU A 69 5.06 -3.24 -8.12
C LEU A 69 5.04 -3.56 -9.62
N LYS A 70 4.39 -4.65 -10.02
CA LYS A 70 4.18 -4.99 -11.44
C LYS A 70 3.08 -4.16 -12.09
N GLY A 71 2.29 -3.43 -11.30
CA GLY A 71 1.15 -2.69 -11.82
C GLY A 71 -0.07 -3.58 -12.10
N GLU A 72 -0.22 -4.71 -11.40
CA GLU A 72 -1.39 -5.58 -11.59
C GLU A 72 -2.66 -4.89 -11.07
N ARG A 73 -3.68 -4.77 -11.93
CA ARG A 73 -4.94 -4.06 -11.63
C ARG A 73 -5.57 -4.50 -10.31
N ARG A 74 -5.57 -5.80 -10.01
CA ARG A 74 -6.12 -6.37 -8.77
C ARG A 74 -5.52 -5.73 -7.50
N ALA A 75 -4.24 -5.37 -7.51
CA ALA A 75 -3.61 -4.73 -6.36
C ALA A 75 -4.17 -3.31 -6.10
N PHE A 76 -4.56 -2.61 -7.16
CA PHE A 76 -5.16 -1.28 -7.07
C PHE A 76 -6.66 -1.35 -6.76
N GLU A 77 -7.37 -2.36 -7.26
CA GLU A 77 -8.75 -2.66 -6.86
C GLU A 77 -8.84 -2.93 -5.35
N ALA A 78 -7.89 -3.71 -4.80
CA ALA A 78 -7.80 -3.93 -3.37
C ALA A 78 -7.54 -2.62 -2.58
N LEU A 79 -6.66 -1.75 -3.10
CA LEU A 79 -6.44 -0.42 -2.50
C LEU A 79 -7.66 0.50 -2.62
N GLU A 80 -8.43 0.41 -3.70
CA GLU A 80 -9.70 1.11 -3.86
C GLU A 80 -10.70 0.64 -2.80
N GLU A 81 -10.82 -0.66 -2.56
CA GLU A 81 -11.69 -1.18 -1.50
C GLU A 81 -11.28 -0.66 -0.11
N LEU A 82 -9.97 -0.62 0.18
CA LEU A 82 -9.44 -0.15 1.46
C LEU A 82 -9.61 1.37 1.65
N SER A 83 -9.35 2.16 0.60
CA SER A 83 -9.23 3.62 0.72
C SER A 83 -10.44 4.40 0.20
N GLY A 84 -11.20 3.81 -0.72
CA GLY A 84 -12.25 4.47 -1.51
C GLY A 84 -11.74 5.37 -2.63
N VAL A 85 -10.45 5.32 -2.97
CA VAL A 85 -9.87 6.04 -4.12
C VAL A 85 -9.98 5.14 -5.36
N ALA A 86 -10.47 5.69 -6.48
CA ALA A 86 -10.71 4.91 -7.68
C ALA A 86 -9.44 4.25 -8.21
N THR A 87 -9.55 3.00 -8.66
CA THR A 87 -8.44 2.22 -9.23
C THR A 87 -7.72 2.98 -10.34
N ASP A 88 -8.44 3.68 -11.21
CA ASP A 88 -7.83 4.38 -12.33
C ASP A 88 -6.98 5.60 -11.88
N ASP A 89 -7.39 6.30 -10.81
CA ASP A 89 -6.59 7.37 -10.21
C ASP A 89 -5.31 6.79 -9.57
N LEU A 90 -5.44 5.67 -8.86
CA LEU A 90 -4.31 4.96 -8.26
C LEU A 90 -3.34 4.43 -9.33
N MET A 91 -3.85 3.96 -10.47
CA MET A 91 -2.99 3.48 -11.56
C MET A 91 -2.31 4.63 -12.30
N GLN A 92 -2.97 5.79 -12.42
CA GLN A 92 -2.37 6.99 -13.04
C GLN A 92 -1.12 7.46 -12.29
N GLN A 93 -1.09 7.32 -10.96
CA GLN A 93 0.03 7.74 -10.11
C GLN A 93 1.03 6.62 -9.77
N ALA A 94 0.83 5.42 -10.33
CA ALA A 94 1.71 4.28 -10.18
C ALA A 94 2.68 4.18 -11.36
N PHE A 95 3.82 3.51 -11.14
CA PHE A 95 4.73 3.15 -12.23
C PHE A 95 4.21 1.88 -12.92
N ILE A 96 3.58 2.03 -14.10
CA ILE A 96 3.02 0.92 -14.88
C ILE A 96 3.92 0.60 -16.07
N LEU A 97 4.35 -0.66 -16.22
CA LEU A 97 5.12 -1.07 -17.39
C LEU A 97 4.19 -1.17 -18.62
N VAL A 98 4.39 -0.30 -19.61
CA VAL A 98 3.54 -0.23 -20.81
C VAL A 98 4.22 -0.81 -22.07
N ALA A 99 5.55 -0.92 -22.05
CA ALA A 99 6.34 -1.61 -23.07
C ALA A 99 7.65 -2.10 -22.44
N PRO A 100 8.45 -2.96 -23.11
CA PRO A 100 9.75 -3.37 -22.59
C PRO A 100 10.59 -2.16 -22.20
N HIS A 101 10.97 -2.10 -20.92
CA HIS A 101 11.77 -1.01 -20.32
C HIS A 101 11.13 0.39 -20.37
N VAL A 102 9.82 0.51 -20.62
CA VAL A 102 9.11 1.79 -20.62
C VAL A 102 7.97 1.75 -19.62
N TYR A 103 8.01 2.70 -18.69
CA TYR A 103 7.01 2.89 -17.65
C TYR A 103 6.17 4.12 -17.93
N GLU A 104 4.90 4.07 -17.58
CA GLU A 104 4.00 5.22 -17.54
C GLU A 104 3.73 5.61 -16.08
N ILE A 105 3.78 6.91 -15.80
CA ILE A 105 3.43 7.49 -14.51
C ILE A 105 2.98 8.95 -14.73
N PHE A 106 1.87 9.37 -14.12
CA PHE A 106 1.25 10.69 -14.33
C PHE A 106 1.03 11.02 -15.83
N GLY A 107 0.75 10.02 -16.66
CA GLY A 107 0.64 10.18 -18.13
C GLY A 107 1.97 10.46 -18.84
N HIS A 108 3.10 10.42 -18.14
CA HIS A 108 4.43 10.53 -18.72
C HIS A 108 5.06 9.17 -18.93
N ARG A 109 5.76 9.00 -20.06
CA ARG A 109 6.53 7.80 -20.36
C ARG A 109 7.99 7.99 -20.00
N ILE A 110 8.52 7.08 -19.21
CA ILE A 110 9.87 7.12 -18.67
C ILE A 110 10.57 5.80 -18.97
N GLY A 111 11.76 5.87 -19.54
CA GLY A 111 12.60 4.69 -19.75
C GLY A 111 13.20 4.17 -18.44
N GLN A 112 13.38 2.85 -18.34
CA GLN A 112 13.91 2.19 -17.14
C GLN A 112 15.27 2.77 -16.69
N GLN A 113 16.10 3.27 -17.61
CA GLN A 113 17.38 3.90 -17.29
C GLN A 113 17.27 5.16 -16.42
N HIS A 114 16.09 5.76 -16.33
CA HIS A 114 15.81 6.93 -15.49
C HIS A 114 15.18 6.57 -14.14
N LEU A 115 14.79 5.30 -13.95
CA LEU A 115 14.25 4.83 -12.69
C LEU A 115 15.39 4.52 -11.73
N LEU A 116 15.35 5.12 -10.55
CA LEU A 116 16.21 4.74 -9.44
C LEU A 116 15.65 3.47 -8.80
N ARG A 117 16.49 2.46 -8.62
CA ARG A 117 16.13 1.21 -7.94
C ARG A 117 16.96 1.08 -6.66
N GLY A 118 16.30 0.72 -5.56
CA GLY A 118 16.96 0.51 -4.26
C GLY A 118 17.27 1.78 -3.47
N GLU A 119 17.12 2.95 -4.08
CA GLU A 119 17.40 4.24 -3.44
C GLU A 119 16.26 5.23 -3.69
N SER A 120 15.94 6.03 -2.68
CA SER A 120 15.07 7.20 -2.82
C SER A 120 15.90 8.45 -2.64
N ARG A 121 15.73 9.42 -3.54
CA ARG A 121 16.34 10.75 -3.40
C ARG A 121 15.32 11.69 -2.80
N ILE A 122 15.75 12.42 -1.78
CA ILE A 122 14.94 13.45 -1.14
C ILE A 122 15.52 14.81 -1.45
N CYS A 123 14.66 15.83 -1.56
CA CYS A 123 15.10 17.22 -1.62
C CYS A 123 15.43 17.67 -0.19
N PRO A 124 16.68 18.08 0.12
CA PRO A 124 17.03 18.52 1.48
C PRO A 124 16.28 19.77 1.92
N ALA A 125 15.87 20.64 0.99
CA ALA A 125 15.05 21.81 1.31
C ALA A 125 13.65 21.42 1.77
N CYS A 126 12.97 20.56 1.00
CA CYS A 126 11.64 20.03 1.36
C CYS A 126 11.70 19.23 2.67
N PHE A 127 12.67 18.33 2.80
CA PHE A 127 12.81 17.51 4.00
C PHE A 127 13.02 18.35 5.27
N ARG A 128 13.81 19.44 5.20
CA ARG A 128 13.97 20.37 6.32
C ARG A 128 12.67 21.12 6.64
N GLN A 129 11.87 21.45 5.63
CA GLN A 129 10.59 22.12 5.83
C GLN A 129 9.59 21.18 6.53
N ASP A 130 9.55 19.91 6.11
CA ASP A 130 8.67 18.88 6.68
C ASP A 130 9.06 18.53 8.13
N THR A 131 10.37 18.45 8.41
CA THR A 131 10.89 18.11 9.75
C THR A 131 10.90 19.28 10.74
N ARG A 132 10.77 20.53 10.26
CA ARG A 132 10.87 21.74 11.11
C ARG A 132 9.87 21.77 12.27
N SER A 133 8.72 21.11 12.12
CA SER A 133 7.67 21.01 13.14
C SER A 133 7.76 19.74 13.99
N GLN A 134 8.64 18.79 13.67
CA GLN A 134 8.68 17.45 14.27
C GLN A 134 9.99 17.13 15.01
N VAL A 135 11.06 17.89 14.79
CA VAL A 135 12.35 17.68 15.48
C VAL A 135 12.43 18.57 16.72
N THR A 136 12.11 18.01 17.89
CA THR A 136 12.53 18.58 19.17
C THR A 136 13.96 18.13 19.48
N SER A 137 14.74 18.97 20.16
CA SER A 137 16.16 18.71 20.45
C SER A 137 16.42 17.39 21.20
N ASP A 138 15.42 16.84 21.88
CA ASP A 138 15.53 15.57 22.62
C ASP A 138 15.64 14.33 21.71
N ALA A 139 15.20 14.41 20.45
CA ALA A 139 15.23 13.28 19.51
C ALA A 139 16.60 13.06 18.84
N MET A 140 17.57 13.96 19.04
CA MET A 140 18.88 13.92 18.36
C MET A 140 20.01 13.22 19.14
N ILE A 141 19.71 12.57 20.27
CA ILE A 141 20.69 11.74 20.98
C ILE A 141 20.38 10.26 20.71
N LEU A 142 20.97 9.73 19.65
CA LEU A 142 21.30 8.30 19.57
C LEU A 142 22.81 8.22 19.43
N SER A 143 23.44 8.00 20.59
CA SER A 143 24.84 7.60 20.79
C SER A 143 25.11 6.20 20.24
#